data_AF-A0A8S0UGS3-F1
#
_entry.id   AF-A0A8S0UGS3-F1
#
_cell.length_a   1.000
_cell.length_b   1.000
_cell.length_c   1.000
_cell.angle_alpha   90.00
_cell.angle_beta   90.00
_cell.angle_gamma   90.00
#
_symmetry.space_group_name_H-M   'P 1'
#
loop_
_entity.id
_entity.type
_entity.pdbx_description
1 polymer ?
#
loop_
_entity_poly.entity_id
_entity_poly.type
_entity_poly.pdbx_seq_one_letter_code
_entity_poly.pdbx_strand_id
1 'polypeptide(L)'
;MQWLELPSFVIGCLFRKGVLNVHMGMRTVIGLPFFQVHHGFYSAYYNTTLRPGVLNAVKEAMDSYGKINIIVTGHSMGGAMAGFCGLDLSLALGKQNVQVMTFGQPRIGNAAFASYYSQVVPNTIRVTNGHDIVPHLPPYYHYFRQKTYHHFPREVWLYNIGLGSLIYTVEKVCDNSGEDPKCSRSVAGNSISDHLTYYGVEMRCETSGTCKIIMDPRISAFVRKDLDGNLVLSRDLSAPNLKLITELDDLGSAL
;
A
#
# COMPACT_ATOMS: atom_id res chain seq x y z
N MET A 1 -16.94 -4.21 -9.29
CA MET A 1 -15.69 -4.99 -9.19
C MET A 1 -15.71 -5.63 -7.82
N GLN A 2 -15.81 -6.96 -7.76
CA GLN A 2 -16.09 -7.74 -6.55
C GLN A 2 -14.83 -7.70 -5.67
N TRP A 3 -14.87 -6.98 -4.55
CA TRP A 3 -13.82 -7.01 -3.55
C TRP A 3 -14.14 -8.11 -2.54
N LEU A 4 -13.18 -9.04 -2.36
CA LEU A 4 -13.16 -10.10 -1.36
C LEU A 4 -14.30 -11.15 -1.47
N GLU A 5 -14.00 -12.28 -2.12
CA GLU A 5 -14.88 -13.46 -2.07
C GLU A 5 -14.15 -14.76 -1.74
N LEU A 6 -13.04 -14.72 -0.98
CA LEU A 6 -12.41 -15.94 -0.48
C LEU A 6 -11.82 -15.74 0.92
N PRO A 7 -11.88 -16.75 1.82
CA PRO A 7 -11.18 -16.73 3.10
C PRO A 7 -9.69 -16.49 2.85
N SER A 8 -9.22 -15.28 3.15
CA SER A 8 -7.88 -14.82 2.81
C SER A 8 -7.10 -14.49 4.09
N PHE A 9 -5.89 -15.04 4.20
CA PHE A 9 -4.99 -14.73 5.31
C PHE A 9 -4.34 -13.38 5.08
N VAL A 10 -4.60 -12.40 5.96
CA VAL A 10 -4.10 -11.02 5.81
C VAL A 10 -2.83 -10.83 6.64
N ILE A 11 -1.73 -10.48 5.96
CA ILE A 11 -0.45 -10.13 6.57
C ILE A 11 -0.35 -8.60 6.60
N GLY A 12 -0.52 -8.01 7.78
CA GLY A 12 -0.34 -6.57 8.00
C GLY A 12 1.09 -6.23 8.45
N CYS A 13 1.80 -5.44 7.65
CA CYS A 13 3.11 -4.90 8.00
C CYS A 13 2.97 -3.52 8.67
N LEU A 14 2.80 -3.47 10.00
CA LEU A 14 2.77 -2.21 10.77
C LEU A 14 4.12 -1.98 11.48
N PHE A 15 4.70 -0.77 11.36
CA PHE A 15 6.05 -0.48 11.89
C PHE A 15 6.11 0.62 12.94
N ARG A 16 7.05 0.42 13.87
CA ARG A 16 7.48 1.38 14.91
C ARG A 16 7.87 2.72 14.29
N LYS A 17 7.49 3.83 14.95
CA LYS A 17 8.24 5.09 14.86
C LYS A 17 9.66 4.85 15.38
N GLY A 18 10.57 4.54 14.47
CA GLY A 18 12.00 4.67 14.69
C GLY A 18 12.52 5.56 13.57
N VAL A 19 13.38 6.52 13.91
CA VAL A 19 14.21 7.20 12.92
C VAL A 19 15.17 6.14 12.39
N LEU A 20 14.72 5.27 11.49
CA LEU A 20 15.65 4.59 10.62
C LEU A 20 16.28 5.70 9.80
N ASN A 21 17.60 5.85 9.91
CA ASN A 21 18.39 6.57 8.94
C ASN A 21 18.12 5.91 7.58
N VAL A 22 17.09 6.40 6.89
CA VAL A 22 16.66 5.93 5.58
C VAL A 22 17.79 6.31 4.65
N HIS A 23 18.79 5.44 4.51
CA HIS A 23 19.81 5.57 3.50
C HIS A 23 19.07 5.58 2.16
N MET A 24 18.94 6.77 1.57
CA MET A 24 18.19 7.02 0.33
C MET A 24 18.85 6.38 -0.90
N GLY A 25 19.99 5.73 -0.71
CA GLY A 25 20.75 5.06 -1.75
C GLY A 25 20.03 3.83 -2.30
N MET A 26 20.14 3.68 -3.62
CA MET A 26 19.86 2.40 -4.27
C MET A 26 20.95 1.39 -3.89
N ARG A 27 20.53 0.17 -3.59
CA ARG A 27 21.39 -0.99 -3.39
C ARG A 27 21.11 -2.00 -4.49
N THR A 28 22.17 -2.59 -5.04
CA THR A 28 22.05 -3.73 -5.95
C THR A 28 21.60 -4.98 -5.19
N VAL A 29 20.63 -5.70 -5.74
CA VAL A 29 20.20 -6.99 -5.20
C VAL A 29 21.29 -8.03 -5.43
N ILE A 30 21.67 -8.78 -4.40
CA ILE A 30 22.75 -9.78 -4.48
C ILE A 30 22.40 -10.83 -5.55
N GLY A 31 23.32 -11.07 -6.49
CA GLY A 31 23.13 -12.03 -7.58
C GLY A 31 22.30 -11.50 -8.76
N LEU A 32 21.74 -10.29 -8.69
CA LEU A 32 20.92 -9.67 -9.72
C LEU A 32 21.38 -8.22 -9.97
N PRO A 33 22.48 -8.02 -10.72
CA PRO A 33 23.16 -6.72 -10.82
C PRO A 33 22.30 -5.61 -11.45
N PHE A 34 21.29 -5.98 -12.23
CA PHE A 34 20.36 -5.05 -12.88
C PHE A 34 19.25 -4.55 -11.96
N PHE A 35 19.02 -5.22 -10.83
CA PHE A 35 17.97 -4.85 -9.89
C PHE A 35 18.53 -3.98 -8.79
N GLN A 36 18.01 -2.75 -8.75
CA GLN A 36 18.34 -1.79 -7.72
C GLN A 36 17.09 -1.50 -6.90
N VAL A 37 17.26 -1.53 -5.58
CA VAL A 37 16.18 -1.38 -4.61
C VAL A 37 16.60 -0.40 -3.53
N HIS A 38 15.63 0.22 -2.88
CA HIS A 38 15.89 1.18 -1.82
C HIS A 38 16.57 0.48 -0.62
N HIS A 39 17.78 0.90 -0.25
CA HIS A 39 18.60 0.23 0.77
C HIS A 39 17.87 0.10 2.11
N GLY A 40 17.23 1.18 2.58
CA GLY A 40 16.48 1.21 3.84
C GLY A 40 15.36 0.17 3.90
N PHE A 41 14.41 0.21 2.96
CA PHE A 41 13.30 -0.73 2.89
C PHE A 41 13.76 -2.18 2.68
N TYR A 42 14.76 -2.40 1.83
CA TYR A 42 15.35 -3.73 1.63
C TYR A 42 15.91 -4.28 2.94
N SER A 43 16.70 -3.49 3.67
CA SER A 43 17.29 -3.91 4.95
C SER A 43 16.23 -4.13 6.02
N ALA A 44 15.20 -3.28 6.07
CA ALA A 44 14.10 -3.42 7.03
C ALA A 44 13.34 -4.75 6.86
N TYR A 45 13.23 -5.25 5.62
CA TYR A 45 12.61 -6.54 5.34
C TYR A 45 13.60 -7.71 5.46
N TYR A 46 14.71 -7.69 4.72
CA TYR A 46 15.62 -8.84 4.58
C TYR A 46 16.61 -9.02 5.74
N ASN A 47 16.97 -7.94 6.46
CA ASN A 47 18.01 -7.99 7.50
C ASN A 47 17.42 -7.95 8.92
N THR A 48 16.12 -8.20 9.07
CA THR A 48 15.45 -8.28 10.36
C THR A 48 14.81 -9.65 10.56
N THR A 49 14.29 -9.91 11.76
CA THR A 49 13.54 -11.14 12.08
C THR A 49 12.19 -11.21 11.38
N LEU A 50 11.76 -10.15 10.68
CA LEU A 50 10.46 -10.07 10.03
C LEU A 50 10.31 -11.13 8.93
N ARG A 51 11.23 -11.15 7.97
CA ARG A 51 11.17 -12.07 6.84
C ARG A 51 11.04 -13.55 7.28
N PRO A 52 11.95 -14.10 8.11
CA PRO A 52 11.80 -15.49 8.56
C PRO A 52 10.54 -15.69 9.40
N GLY A 53 10.14 -14.71 10.22
CA GLY A 53 8.91 -14.79 11.01
C GLY A 53 7.65 -14.90 10.14
N VAL A 54 7.53 -14.07 9.11
CA VAL A 54 6.39 -14.11 8.18
C VAL A 54 6.36 -15.41 7.38
N LEU A 55 7.50 -15.84 6.83
CA LEU A 55 7.56 -17.07 6.05
C LEU A 55 7.21 -18.30 6.89
N ASN A 56 7.66 -18.36 8.14
CA ASN A 56 7.30 -19.44 9.07
C ASN A 56 5.82 -19.41 9.42
N ALA A 57 5.27 -18.24 9.78
CA ALA A 57 3.85 -18.11 10.13
C ALA A 57 2.93 -18.50 8.96
N VAL A 58 3.29 -18.12 7.72
CA VAL A 58 2.54 -18.52 6.53
C VAL A 58 2.62 -20.03 6.33
N LYS A 59 3.80 -20.62 6.50
CA LYS A 59 3.96 -22.08 6.40
C LYS A 59 3.10 -22.80 7.44
N GLU A 60 3.14 -22.38 8.70
CA GLU A 60 2.31 -22.94 9.78
C GLU A 60 0.81 -22.82 9.49
N ALA A 61 0.38 -21.67 8.94
CA ALA A 61 -1.00 -21.47 8.52
C ALA A 61 -1.39 -22.42 7.38
N MET A 62 -0.51 -22.64 6.39
CA MET A 62 -0.75 -23.59 5.32
C MET A 62 -0.77 -25.04 5.79
N ASP A 63 0.08 -25.39 6.75
CA ASP A 63 0.10 -26.72 7.36
C ASP A 63 -1.19 -26.98 8.16
N SER A 64 -1.79 -25.94 8.74
CA SER A 64 -3.01 -26.03 9.55
C SER A 64 -4.31 -25.97 8.74
N TYR A 65 -4.36 -25.12 7.71
CA TYR A 65 -5.59 -24.81 6.97
C TYR A 65 -5.54 -25.25 5.50
N GLY A 66 -4.44 -25.84 5.04
CA GLY A 66 -4.25 -26.24 3.64
C GLY A 66 -3.91 -25.06 2.73
N LYS A 67 -4.33 -25.13 1.47
CA LYS A 67 -4.03 -24.09 0.48
C LYS A 67 -4.88 -22.85 0.74
N ILE A 68 -4.26 -21.80 1.25
CA ILE A 68 -4.89 -20.50 1.54
C ILE A 68 -4.47 -19.42 0.53
N ASN A 69 -5.36 -18.45 0.32
CA ASN A 69 -5.00 -17.21 -0.38
C ASN A 69 -4.41 -16.22 0.63
N ILE A 70 -3.38 -15.49 0.22
CA ILE A 70 -2.64 -14.58 1.08
C ILE A 70 -2.80 -13.16 0.55
N ILE A 71 -3.20 -12.26 1.42
CA ILE A 71 -3.21 -10.82 1.15
C ILE A 71 -2.11 -10.19 1.98
N VAL A 72 -1.17 -9.52 1.33
CA VAL A 72 -0.12 -8.73 1.98
C VAL A 72 -0.51 -7.27 1.92
N THR A 73 -0.52 -6.61 3.07
CA THR A 73 -0.86 -5.19 3.14
C THR A 73 0.09 -4.40 4.04
N GLY A 74 0.18 -3.11 3.79
CA GLY A 74 1.02 -2.20 4.54
C GLY A 74 0.76 -0.75 4.13
N HIS A 75 0.91 0.13 5.11
CA HIS A 75 0.81 1.57 4.95
C HIS A 75 2.20 2.21 5.03
N SER A 76 2.46 3.27 4.26
CA SER A 76 3.71 4.03 4.31
C SER A 76 4.95 3.15 4.07
N MET A 77 5.96 3.24 4.95
CA MET A 77 7.11 2.31 4.98
C MET A 77 6.68 0.84 5.03
N GLY A 78 5.59 0.52 5.74
CA GLY A 78 5.02 -0.83 5.76
C GLY A 78 4.52 -1.28 4.39
N GLY A 79 4.05 -0.35 3.55
CA GLY A 79 3.70 -0.61 2.14
C GLY A 79 4.92 -1.01 1.31
N ALA A 80 6.07 -0.36 1.52
CA ALA A 80 7.31 -0.74 0.83
C ALA A 80 7.74 -2.17 1.18
N MET A 81 7.59 -2.54 2.45
CA MET A 81 7.94 -3.86 2.96
C MET A 81 6.93 -4.93 2.55
N ALA A 82 5.65 -4.59 2.50
CA ALA A 82 4.60 -5.43 1.92
C ALA A 82 4.90 -5.76 0.45
N GLY A 83 5.48 -4.82 -0.30
CA GLY A 83 6.04 -5.07 -1.63
C GLY A 83 7.03 -6.24 -1.63
N PHE A 84 8.14 -6.14 -0.88
CA PHE A 84 9.13 -7.22 -0.79
C PHE A 84 8.55 -8.54 -0.25
N CYS A 85 7.66 -8.45 0.74
CA CYS A 85 6.99 -9.62 1.31
C CYS A 85 6.12 -10.34 0.29
N GLY A 86 5.35 -9.60 -0.52
CA GLY A 86 4.56 -10.18 -1.59
C GLY A 86 5.43 -10.86 -2.64
N LEU A 87 6.58 -10.28 -2.98
CA LEU A 87 7.53 -10.89 -3.91
C LEU A 87 8.06 -12.24 -3.40
N ASP A 88 8.54 -12.28 -2.16
CA ASP A 88 9.07 -13.51 -1.54
C ASP A 88 7.99 -14.60 -1.46
N LEU A 89 6.77 -14.24 -1.06
CA LEU A 89 5.65 -15.19 -0.98
C LEU A 89 5.20 -15.67 -2.35
N SER A 90 5.12 -14.81 -3.36
CA SER A 90 4.78 -15.23 -4.74
C SER A 90 5.82 -16.15 -5.35
N LEU A 91 7.11 -15.96 -5.03
CA LEU A 91 8.18 -16.85 -5.47
C LEU A 91 8.12 -18.22 -4.75
N ALA A 92 7.78 -18.22 -3.46
CA ALA A 92 7.68 -19.45 -2.67
C ALA A 92 6.41 -20.28 -2.94
N LEU A 93 5.27 -19.61 -3.13
CA LEU A 93 3.94 -20.24 -3.13
C LEU A 93 3.26 -20.22 -4.50
N GLY A 94 3.80 -19.48 -5.46
CA GLY A 94 3.21 -19.27 -6.78
C GLY A 94 2.36 -18.00 -6.86
N LYS A 95 2.34 -17.41 -8.06
CA LYS A 95 1.82 -16.06 -8.34
C LYS A 95 0.33 -15.86 -8.02
N GLN A 96 -0.49 -16.90 -8.17
CA GLN A 96 -1.95 -16.80 -8.02
C GLN A 96 -2.42 -16.80 -6.57
N ASN A 97 -1.59 -17.25 -5.63
CA ASN A 97 -1.98 -17.40 -4.23
C ASN A 97 -1.73 -16.12 -3.40
N VAL A 98 -1.12 -15.09 -4.00
CA VAL A 98 -0.67 -13.89 -3.29
C VAL A 98 -1.23 -12.64 -3.96
N GLN A 99 -1.90 -11.81 -3.17
CA GLN A 99 -2.34 -10.47 -3.53
C GLN A 99 -1.62 -9.44 -2.65
N VAL A 100 -1.24 -8.30 -3.23
CA VAL A 100 -0.61 -7.21 -2.50
C VAL A 100 -1.50 -5.98 -2.61
N MET A 101 -1.86 -5.38 -1.47
CA MET A 101 -2.62 -4.14 -1.43
C MET A 101 -1.96 -3.17 -0.45
N THR A 102 -1.40 -2.06 -0.95
CA THR A 102 -0.66 -1.11 -0.11
C THR A 102 -1.29 0.28 -0.14
N PHE A 103 -0.99 1.08 0.88
CA PHE A 103 -1.54 2.42 1.07
C PHE A 103 -0.40 3.42 1.28
N GLY A 104 -0.30 4.45 0.45
CA GLY A 104 0.76 5.44 0.56
C GLY A 104 2.16 4.86 0.41
N GLN A 105 2.30 3.81 -0.41
CA GLN A 105 3.57 3.12 -0.61
C GLN A 105 4.57 4.02 -1.37
N PRO A 106 5.81 4.20 -0.86
CA PRO A 106 6.88 4.86 -1.60
C PRO A 106 7.47 3.96 -2.70
N ARG A 107 8.22 4.52 -3.64
CA ARG A 107 8.92 3.73 -4.66
C ARG A 107 10.01 2.89 -4.00
N ILE A 108 10.15 1.63 -4.40
CA ILE A 108 11.07 0.69 -3.73
C ILE A 108 12.21 0.16 -4.60
N GLY A 109 12.18 0.37 -5.92
CA GLY A 109 13.26 -0.06 -6.81
C GLY A 109 13.28 0.68 -8.14
N ASN A 110 14.23 0.32 -9.00
CA ASN A 110 14.37 0.89 -10.34
C ASN A 110 13.36 0.27 -11.34
N ALA A 111 13.35 0.75 -12.58
CA ALA A 111 12.45 0.27 -13.63
C ALA A 111 12.57 -1.23 -13.90
N ALA A 112 13.80 -1.78 -13.84
CA ALA A 112 14.05 -3.20 -14.04
C ALA A 112 13.41 -4.04 -12.92
N PHE A 113 13.58 -3.62 -11.67
CA PHE A 113 12.93 -4.25 -10.52
C PHE A 113 11.40 -4.14 -10.60
N ALA A 114 10.85 -2.96 -10.91
CA ALA A 114 9.40 -2.77 -11.02
C ALA A 114 8.78 -3.66 -12.13
N SER A 115 9.46 -3.77 -13.27
CA SER A 115 9.05 -4.67 -14.36
C SER A 115 9.08 -6.13 -13.94
N TYR A 116 10.15 -6.57 -13.28
CA TYR A 116 10.25 -7.94 -12.76
C TYR A 116 9.18 -8.23 -11.71
N TYR A 117 8.98 -7.30 -10.77
CA TYR A 117 7.96 -7.40 -9.74
C TYR A 117 6.57 -7.62 -10.33
N SER A 118 6.17 -6.83 -11.33
CA SER A 118 4.85 -6.94 -11.96
C SER A 118 4.59 -8.30 -12.62
N GLN A 119 5.65 -9.00 -13.05
CA GLN A 119 5.54 -10.33 -13.63
C GLN A 119 5.40 -11.42 -12.56
N VAL A 120 5.99 -11.22 -11.38
CA VAL A 120 5.97 -12.21 -10.29
C VAL A 120 4.75 -12.03 -9.39
N VAL A 121 4.34 -10.78 -9.15
CA VAL A 121 3.23 -10.40 -8.27
C VAL A 121 2.18 -9.59 -9.05
N PRO A 122 1.49 -10.20 -10.04
CA PRO A 122 0.58 -9.48 -10.92
C PRO A 122 -0.65 -8.91 -10.20
N ASN A 123 -1.05 -9.53 -9.08
CA ASN A 123 -2.19 -9.11 -8.27
C ASN A 123 -1.79 -8.03 -7.24
N THR A 124 -1.22 -6.93 -7.73
CA THR A 124 -0.75 -5.83 -6.87
C THR A 124 -1.53 -4.55 -7.12
N ILE A 125 -2.02 -3.95 -6.03
CA ILE A 125 -2.76 -2.69 -6.03
C ILE A 125 -2.09 -1.73 -5.03
N ARG A 126 -1.71 -0.55 -5.51
CA ARG A 126 -1.19 0.54 -4.69
C ARG A 126 -2.24 1.63 -4.62
N VAL A 127 -2.72 1.94 -3.42
CA VAL A 127 -3.67 3.04 -3.20
C VAL A 127 -2.87 4.29 -2.82
N THR A 128 -3.10 5.39 -3.52
CA THR A 128 -2.54 6.72 -3.25
C THR A 128 -3.67 7.69 -2.92
N ASN A 129 -3.42 8.72 -2.11
CA ASN A 129 -4.46 9.66 -1.69
C ASN A 129 -4.03 11.11 -1.87
N GLY A 130 -4.88 11.91 -2.51
CA GLY A 130 -4.71 13.35 -2.70
C GLY A 130 -3.30 13.73 -3.13
N HIS A 131 -2.69 14.60 -2.33
CA HIS A 131 -1.33 15.11 -2.48
C HIS A 131 -0.35 14.40 -1.52
N ASP A 132 -0.58 13.14 -1.18
CA ASP A 132 0.29 12.35 -0.31
C ASP A 132 1.75 12.42 -0.79
N ILE A 133 2.64 12.90 0.09
CA ILE A 133 4.07 13.04 -0.18
C ILE A 133 4.78 11.70 -0.37
N VAL A 134 4.35 10.62 0.30
CA VAL A 134 5.12 9.38 0.39
C VAL A 134 5.20 8.61 -0.93
N PRO A 135 4.11 8.45 -1.73
CA PRO A 135 4.20 7.88 -3.07
C PRO A 135 5.10 8.67 -4.03
N HIS A 136 5.42 9.93 -3.71
CA HIS A 136 6.33 10.75 -4.50
C HIS A 136 7.79 10.54 -4.12
N LEU A 137 8.07 9.74 -3.10
CA LEU A 137 9.41 9.43 -2.60
C LEU A 137 9.81 7.97 -2.88
N PRO A 138 11.11 7.70 -3.11
CA PRO A 138 12.12 8.68 -3.50
C PRO A 138 11.75 9.43 -4.80
N PRO A 139 12.33 10.61 -5.05
CA PRO A 139 11.93 11.46 -6.17
C PRO A 139 12.06 10.78 -7.54
N TYR A 140 11.16 11.14 -8.44
CA TYR A 140 11.26 10.78 -9.85
C TYR A 140 12.07 11.82 -10.61
N TYR A 141 13.25 11.44 -11.11
CA TYR A 141 14.11 12.29 -11.92
C TYR A 141 13.85 12.08 -13.42
N HIS A 142 13.21 13.06 -14.07
CA HIS A 142 12.92 13.02 -15.51
C HIS A 142 14.19 12.95 -16.37
N TYR A 143 15.21 13.72 -16.02
CA TYR A 143 16.47 13.81 -16.78
C TYR A 143 17.49 12.72 -16.44
N PHE A 144 17.32 12.03 -15.30
CA PHE A 144 18.25 10.99 -14.83
C PHE A 144 17.53 9.65 -14.63
N ARG A 145 16.93 9.12 -15.71
CA ARG A 145 16.13 7.88 -15.70
C ARG A 145 16.85 6.70 -15.07
N GLN A 146 18.18 6.59 -15.24
CA GLN A 146 18.99 5.51 -14.69
C GLN A 146 19.10 5.52 -13.16
N LYS A 147 18.88 6.68 -12.52
CA LYS A 147 18.89 6.84 -11.06
C LYS A 147 17.47 6.92 -10.49
N THR A 148 16.46 6.77 -11.34
CA THR A 148 15.07 7.00 -10.95
C THR A 148 14.48 5.73 -10.37
N TYR A 149 13.79 5.89 -9.25
CA TYR A 149 12.95 4.83 -8.72
C TYR A 149 11.65 4.76 -9.55
N HIS A 150 11.10 3.58 -9.67
CA HIS A 150 9.83 3.30 -10.33
C HIS A 150 8.91 2.55 -9.39
N HIS A 151 7.65 2.95 -9.40
CA HIS A 151 6.55 2.15 -8.94
C HIS A 151 6.25 1.00 -9.90
N PHE A 152 5.74 -0.09 -9.35
CA PHE A 152 5.09 -1.14 -10.12
C PHE A 152 3.58 -0.86 -10.27
N PRO A 153 2.93 -1.37 -11.33
CA PRO A 153 1.47 -1.35 -11.47
C PRO A 153 0.77 -2.20 -10.38
N ARG A 154 -0.50 -1.96 -10.05
CA ARG A 154 -1.45 -0.94 -10.54
C ARG A 154 -1.73 0.12 -9.46
N GLU A 155 -1.88 1.38 -9.84
CA GLU A 155 -2.25 2.47 -8.93
C GLU A 155 -3.76 2.72 -8.93
N VAL A 156 -4.32 2.97 -7.74
CA VAL A 156 -5.66 3.54 -7.53
C VAL A 156 -5.51 4.84 -6.75
N TRP A 157 -5.79 5.96 -7.40
CA TRP A 157 -5.64 7.28 -6.81
C TRP A 157 -6.98 7.80 -6.28
N LEU A 158 -7.01 8.06 -4.97
CA LEU A 158 -8.12 8.71 -4.28
C LEU A 158 -7.91 10.22 -4.33
N TYR A 159 -8.88 10.99 -4.79
CA TYR A 159 -8.80 12.45 -4.72
C TYR A 159 -10.18 13.07 -4.63
N ASN A 160 -10.26 14.28 -4.08
CA ASN A 160 -11.52 14.98 -3.89
C ASN A 160 -11.80 15.91 -5.08
N ILE A 161 -13.06 15.91 -5.53
CA ILE A 161 -13.60 16.88 -6.48
C ILE A 161 -14.67 17.70 -5.76
N GLY A 162 -14.60 19.03 -5.89
CA GLY A 162 -15.62 19.96 -5.40
C GLY A 162 -16.67 20.26 -6.48
N LEU A 163 -17.95 20.18 -6.12
CA LEU A 163 -19.08 20.64 -6.93
C LEU A 163 -19.97 21.54 -6.05
N GLY A 164 -19.73 22.85 -6.09
CA GLY A 164 -20.37 23.80 -5.17
C GLY A 164 -19.93 23.54 -3.72
N SER A 165 -20.88 23.37 -2.80
CA SER A 165 -20.63 23.06 -1.38
C SER A 165 -20.43 21.56 -1.09
N LEU A 166 -20.35 20.70 -2.10
CA LEU A 166 -20.22 19.25 -1.94
C LEU A 166 -18.82 18.77 -2.32
N ILE A 167 -18.23 17.93 -1.48
CA ILE A 167 -16.94 17.28 -1.72
C ILE A 167 -17.19 15.79 -1.99
N TYR A 168 -16.71 15.31 -3.13
CA TYR A 168 -16.80 13.92 -3.54
C TYR A 168 -15.42 13.28 -3.64
N THR A 169 -15.18 12.19 -2.93
CA THR A 169 -13.97 11.39 -3.09
C THR A 169 -14.12 10.45 -4.29
N VAL A 170 -13.24 10.61 -5.27
CA VAL A 170 -13.19 9.84 -6.52
C VAL A 170 -12.06 8.81 -6.46
N GLU A 171 -12.34 7.62 -6.99
CA GLU A 171 -11.37 6.54 -7.17
C GLU A 171 -10.98 6.47 -8.64
N LYS A 172 -9.75 6.83 -8.97
CA LYS A 172 -9.21 6.72 -10.32
C LYS A 172 -8.25 5.55 -10.42
N VAL A 173 -8.63 4.55 -11.21
CA VAL A 173 -7.71 3.48 -11.61
C VAL A 173 -6.77 4.02 -12.68
N CYS A 174 -5.48 4.00 -12.38
CA CYS A 174 -4.43 4.50 -13.25
C CYS A 174 -4.03 3.49 -14.32
N ASP A 175 -3.25 3.94 -15.29
CA ASP A 175 -2.68 3.03 -16.29
C ASP A 175 -1.75 1.95 -15.69
N ASN A 176 -1.37 1.00 -16.52
CA ASN A 176 -0.49 -0.11 -16.12
C ASN A 176 1.00 0.23 -16.24
N SER A 177 1.40 1.50 -16.31
CA SER A 177 2.82 1.90 -16.37
C SER A 177 3.49 1.89 -15.00
N GLY A 178 2.69 1.97 -13.92
CA GLY A 178 3.14 2.19 -12.56
C GLY A 178 3.44 3.67 -12.25
N GLU A 179 3.63 4.51 -13.27
CA GLU A 179 4.00 5.91 -13.15
C GLU A 179 3.11 6.78 -14.06
N ASP A 180 1.78 6.61 -14.00
CA ASP A 180 0.82 7.35 -14.83
C ASP A 180 0.91 8.88 -14.56
N PRO A 181 1.27 9.71 -15.56
CA PRO A 181 1.38 11.17 -15.36
C PRO A 181 0.04 11.87 -15.11
N LYS A 182 -1.10 11.18 -15.29
CA LYS A 182 -2.44 11.71 -15.06
C LYS A 182 -3.02 11.31 -13.70
N CYS A 183 -2.31 10.52 -12.90
CA CYS A 183 -2.73 10.10 -11.55
C CYS A 183 -2.02 10.90 -10.45
N SER A 184 -1.62 10.30 -9.32
CA SER A 184 -1.00 11.07 -8.23
C SER A 184 0.25 11.82 -8.71
N ARG A 185 0.97 11.31 -9.72
CA ARG A 185 2.10 12.03 -10.34
C ARG A 185 1.73 13.39 -10.96
N SER A 186 0.46 13.64 -11.23
CA SER A 186 -0.01 14.93 -11.76
C SER A 186 -0.01 16.05 -10.72
N VAL A 187 0.08 15.71 -9.42
CA VAL A 187 0.06 16.66 -8.32
C VAL A 187 1.41 16.75 -7.60
N ALA A 188 1.62 17.84 -6.85
CA ALA A 188 2.76 17.94 -5.95
C ALA A 188 2.50 17.10 -4.70
N GLY A 189 3.36 16.14 -4.39
CA GLY A 189 3.29 15.38 -3.13
C GLY A 189 3.73 16.24 -1.95
N ASN A 190 2.81 17.00 -1.36
CA ASN A 190 3.09 17.99 -0.32
C ASN A 190 2.19 17.87 0.92
N SER A 191 1.36 16.84 1.01
CA SER A 191 0.43 16.64 2.12
C SER A 191 0.79 15.41 2.94
N ILE A 192 1.15 15.62 4.20
CA ILE A 192 1.26 14.54 5.20
C ILE A 192 -0.14 14.16 5.71
N SER A 193 -1.11 15.08 5.69
CA SER A 193 -2.47 14.78 6.12
C SER A 193 -3.12 13.71 5.22
N ASP A 194 -2.96 13.87 3.90
CA ASP A 194 -3.47 12.90 2.92
C ASP A 194 -2.79 11.53 3.07
N HIS A 195 -1.54 11.52 3.53
CA HIS A 195 -0.82 10.28 3.84
C HIS A 195 -1.44 9.47 4.99
N LEU A 196 -2.22 10.10 5.86
CA LEU A 196 -2.70 9.45 7.09
C LEU A 196 -4.13 8.95 6.97
N THR A 197 -4.82 9.19 5.86
CA THR A 197 -6.22 8.79 5.67
C THR A 197 -6.43 8.09 4.34
N TYR A 198 -7.04 6.90 4.37
CA TYR A 198 -7.34 6.11 3.16
C TYR A 198 -8.74 5.54 3.26
N TYR A 199 -9.59 5.78 2.25
CA TYR A 199 -11.01 5.42 2.28
C TYR A 199 -11.76 5.93 3.53
N GLY A 200 -11.34 7.09 4.04
CA GLY A 200 -11.87 7.64 5.29
C GLY A 200 -11.33 6.96 6.55
N VAL A 201 -10.52 5.90 6.47
CA VAL A 201 -9.87 5.31 7.64
C VAL A 201 -8.59 6.06 7.95
N GLU A 202 -8.46 6.48 9.19
CA GLU A 202 -7.21 7.04 9.70
C GLU A 202 -6.20 5.90 9.96
N MET A 203 -5.12 5.90 9.19
CA MET A 203 -4.05 4.90 9.25
C MET A 203 -2.93 5.37 10.19
N ARG A 204 -3.28 5.69 11.44
CA ARG A 204 -2.34 6.11 12.49
C ARG A 204 -2.14 5.02 13.54
N CYS A 205 -0.98 5.05 14.18
CA CYS A 205 -0.68 4.25 15.36
C CYS A 205 -0.69 5.18 16.57
N GLU A 206 -1.69 5.05 17.44
CA GLU A 206 -1.86 5.87 18.65
C GLU A 206 -0.84 5.48 19.73
N THR A 207 -0.50 4.19 19.84
CA THR A 207 0.40 3.65 20.87
C THR A 207 1.35 2.59 20.32
N SER A 208 2.65 2.73 20.63
CA SER A 208 3.66 1.73 20.28
C SER A 208 3.34 0.37 20.92
N GLY A 209 3.11 -0.67 20.11
CA GLY A 209 2.94 -2.05 20.59
C GLY A 209 1.50 -2.56 20.64
N THR A 210 0.50 -1.74 20.30
CA THR A 210 -0.89 -2.18 20.15
C THR A 210 -1.31 -2.10 18.68
N CYS A 211 -1.18 -3.20 17.95
CA CYS A 211 -1.80 -3.32 16.63
C CYS A 211 -3.27 -3.68 16.81
N LYS A 212 -4.16 -2.69 16.80
CA LYS A 212 -5.60 -2.94 16.62
C LYS A 212 -5.91 -2.68 15.16
N ILE A 213 -6.60 -3.60 14.48
CA ILE A 213 -7.28 -3.26 13.23
C ILE A 213 -8.37 -2.26 13.63
N ILE A 214 -8.06 -0.96 13.54
CA ILE A 214 -9.05 0.09 13.76
C ILE A 214 -9.87 0.14 12.47
N MET A 215 -10.93 -0.66 12.44
CA MET A 215 -11.98 -0.45 11.46
C MET A 215 -12.69 0.83 11.85
N ASP A 216 -12.52 1.87 11.04
CA ASP A 216 -13.30 3.08 11.16
C ASP A 216 -14.80 2.72 11.20
N PRO A 217 -15.62 3.33 12.08
CA PRO A 217 -17.05 3.04 12.15
C PRO A 217 -17.76 3.18 10.79
N ARG A 218 -17.26 4.04 9.90
CA ARG A 218 -17.75 4.22 8.52
C ARG A 218 -17.50 2.99 7.63
N ILE A 219 -16.50 2.17 7.95
CA ILE A 219 -16.21 0.92 7.25
C ILE A 219 -17.07 -0.25 7.74
N SER A 220 -17.66 -0.17 8.94
CA SER A 220 -18.56 -1.22 9.45
C SER A 220 -19.71 -1.56 8.49
N ALA A 221 -20.19 -0.59 7.70
CA ALA A 221 -21.23 -0.78 6.70
C ALA A 221 -20.79 -1.63 5.49
N PHE A 222 -19.48 -1.73 5.23
CA PHE A 222 -18.88 -2.48 4.12
C PHE A 222 -18.24 -3.80 4.57
N VAL A 223 -18.21 -4.06 5.89
CA VAL A 223 -17.70 -5.29 6.48
C VAL A 223 -18.85 -6.27 6.65
N ARG A 224 -18.75 -7.42 5.99
CA ARG A 224 -19.56 -8.60 6.30
C ARG A 224 -18.68 -9.62 7.00
N LYS A 225 -19.21 -10.31 8.00
CA LYS A 225 -18.58 -11.49 8.56
C LYS A 225 -19.22 -12.70 7.89
N ASP A 226 -18.44 -13.55 7.23
CA ASP A 226 -18.99 -14.79 6.68
C ASP A 226 -19.28 -15.81 7.80
N LEU A 227 -19.87 -16.95 7.41
CA LEU A 227 -20.27 -18.00 8.35
C LEU A 227 -19.08 -18.65 9.08
N ASP A 228 -17.89 -18.57 8.48
CA ASP A 228 -16.64 -19.10 9.04
C ASP A 228 -15.91 -18.07 9.93
N GLY A 229 -16.49 -16.87 10.03
CA GLY A 229 -15.98 -15.81 10.87
C GLY A 229 -14.93 -14.91 10.22
N ASN A 230 -14.71 -15.04 8.91
CA ASN A 230 -13.82 -14.17 8.15
C ASN A 230 -14.45 -12.80 7.93
N LEU A 231 -13.61 -11.76 7.94
CA LEU A 231 -14.02 -10.39 7.62
C LEU A 231 -13.93 -10.17 6.11
N VAL A 232 -15.06 -9.98 5.47
CA VAL A 232 -15.24 -9.71 4.04
C VAL A 232 -15.56 -8.23 3.87
N LEU A 233 -14.64 -7.47 3.28
CA LEU A 233 -14.87 -6.07 2.91
C LEU A 233 -15.42 -6.00 1.48
N SER A 234 -16.73 -5.87 1.32
CA SER A 234 -17.36 -5.73 0.01
C SER A 234 -17.89 -4.30 -0.16
N ARG A 235 -17.44 -3.58 -1.18
CA ARG A 235 -17.99 -2.27 -1.55
C ARG A 235 -18.61 -2.32 -2.95
N ASP A 236 -19.88 -1.93 -3.03
CA ASP A 236 -20.54 -1.65 -4.30
C ASP A 236 -20.10 -0.26 -4.79
N LEU A 237 -19.51 -0.23 -5.98
CA LEU A 237 -18.98 1.00 -6.59
C LEU A 237 -20.08 1.94 -7.09
N SER A 238 -21.34 1.50 -7.11
CA SER A 238 -22.48 2.33 -7.51
C SER A 238 -23.04 3.21 -6.39
N ALA A 239 -22.55 3.08 -5.15
CA ALA A 239 -22.92 3.92 -4.00
C ALA A 239 -21.87 5.04 -3.73
N PRO A 240 -22.20 6.33 -3.95
CA PRO A 240 -21.29 7.44 -3.65
C PRO A 240 -21.20 7.75 -2.15
N ASN A 241 -19.99 8.02 -1.66
CA ASN A 241 -19.74 8.55 -0.30
C ASN A 241 -19.84 10.08 -0.32
N LEU A 242 -21.05 10.63 -0.12
CA LEU A 242 -21.23 12.09 0.04
C LEU A 242 -20.77 12.54 1.43
N LYS A 243 -19.93 13.57 1.49
CA LYS A 243 -19.68 14.36 2.71
C LYS A 243 -20.20 15.78 2.49
N LEU A 244 -21.08 16.25 3.39
CA LEU A 244 -21.44 17.67 3.48
C LEU A 244 -20.32 18.43 4.20
N ILE A 245 -19.98 19.62 3.71
CA ILE A 245 -19.14 20.57 4.43
C ILE A 245 -19.98 21.08 5.61
N THR A 246 -19.63 20.70 6.84
CA THR A 246 -20.06 21.40 8.05
C THR A 246 -18.95 22.38 8.45
N GLU A 247 -19.32 23.60 8.84
CA GLU A 247 -18.46 24.76 9.14
C GLU A 247 -17.40 24.57 10.27
N LEU A 248 -17.05 23.34 10.64
CA LEU A 248 -16.12 23.00 11.72
C LEU A 248 -14.71 22.59 11.25
N ASP A 249 -14.49 22.34 9.95
CA ASP A 249 -13.17 21.93 9.42
C ASP A 249 -12.22 23.13 9.13
N ASP A 250 -12.67 24.38 9.33
CA ASP A 250 -11.91 25.61 9.01
C ASP A 250 -11.18 26.24 10.21
N LEU A 251 -11.19 25.59 11.39
CA LEU A 251 -10.56 26.11 12.61
C LEU A 251 -9.19 25.48 12.94
N GLY A 252 -8.61 24.70 12.01
CA GLY A 252 -7.36 23.95 12.25
C GLY A 252 -6.09 24.45 11.52
N SER A 253 -6.13 25.55 10.77
CA SER A 253 -5.00 26.02 9.93
C SER A 253 -4.56 27.47 10.18
N ALA A 254 -4.94 28.05 11.32
CA ALA A 254 -4.37 29.30 11.79
C ALA A 254 -3.79 29.11 13.21
N LEU A 255 -2.53 28.63 13.26
CA LEU A 255 -1.45 29.03 14.18
C LEU A 255 -0.17 28.26 13.84
#